data_AF-A0A3S1E3W9-F1
#
_entry.id   AF-A0A3S1E3W9-F1
#
_cell.length_a   1.000
_cell.length_b   1.000
_cell.length_c   1.000
_cell.angle_alpha   90.00
_cell.angle_beta   90.00
_cell.angle_gamma   90.00
#
_symmetry.space_group_name_H-M   'P 1'
#
loop_
_entity.id
_entity.type
_entity.pdbx_description
1 polymer ?
#
loop_
_entity_poly.entity_id
_entity_poly.type
_entity_poly.pdbx_seq_one_letter_code
_entity_poly.pdbx_strand_id
1 'polypeptide(L)'
;MKLQGVAASEGVAIGPAFAHFPPEIEGPGRRLQGDEIEGELERFRGAVASVQTRMDRTLAENNLSAGDRGIVAALRDIAADDSLTGEVERLIKGGDDAVSAVIAASATIAADFSAVDDHYLNARADDVHAVGRQICLVLLGQDEVSLETIPQGAILIADDIGAWDLARAPLKRIGGVVCGHGGATSHIAIIARSHGIPAVLGLGDKVNELRTASQVAIDGNAGHVIADPDETARADFARRVEAAAQERAGLKVFKGVTPTRADGTVIEVAANIGSLEEIEAAQEAGAMGVGLFRTELLFMRHMHLPSEDMQAETYSALAKAFAPHSVIVRTLDIGGDKPIAGIEFPDEENPFLGWRGIRMCLDRPDIFKRQLRALLRAAVHGNIKVMLPMVSEIAEITRTRTLVDECAAELKAEGVPYAGFELGVMIETPAAVLIAPALAKEVAFFSIGTNDLTQYIMA
;
A
#
# COMPACT_ATOMS: atom_id res chain seq x y z
N MET A 1 -23.57 -2.52 21.94
CA MET A 1 -23.47 -1.13 21.40
C MET A 1 -23.33 -1.18 19.89
N LYS A 2 -23.90 -0.25 19.10
CA LYS A 2 -23.78 -0.24 17.63
C LYS A 2 -23.18 1.07 17.12
N LEU A 3 -22.12 0.96 16.33
CA LEU A 3 -21.41 2.09 15.71
C LEU A 3 -21.49 1.99 14.17
N GLN A 4 -21.36 3.14 13.52
CA GLN A 4 -21.34 3.29 12.06
C GLN A 4 -20.04 3.98 11.66
N GLY A 5 -19.32 3.37 10.73
CA GLY A 5 -18.17 3.96 10.07
C GLY A 5 -18.27 3.83 8.55
N VAL A 6 -17.13 3.97 7.89
CA VAL A 6 -16.95 3.80 6.45
C VAL A 6 -16.70 2.33 6.13
N ALA A 7 -17.50 1.76 5.22
CA ALA A 7 -17.28 0.44 4.65
C ALA A 7 -15.98 0.46 3.80
N ALA A 8 -14.92 -0.19 4.30
CA ALA A 8 -13.60 -0.16 3.66
C ALA A 8 -13.26 -1.47 2.94
N SER A 9 -13.63 -2.60 3.54
CA SER A 9 -13.45 -3.94 2.97
C SER A 9 -14.65 -4.82 3.30
N GLU A 10 -15.18 -5.50 2.29
CA GLU A 10 -16.39 -6.31 2.35
C GLU A 10 -16.24 -7.56 3.23
N GLY A 11 -17.38 -8.07 3.67
CA GLY A 11 -17.51 -9.30 4.45
C GLY A 11 -18.06 -9.07 5.85
N VAL A 12 -18.24 -10.18 6.58
CA VAL A 12 -18.80 -10.19 7.92
C VAL A 12 -17.88 -11.00 8.80
N ALA A 13 -17.59 -10.51 10.01
CA ALA A 13 -16.80 -11.24 10.97
C ALA A 13 -17.33 -11.03 12.39
N ILE A 14 -17.11 -12.02 13.25
CA ILE A 14 -17.36 -11.94 14.68
C ILE A 14 -16.24 -12.65 15.41
N GLY A 15 -15.62 -11.98 16.38
CA GLY A 15 -14.43 -12.49 17.03
C GLY A 15 -14.11 -11.76 18.34
N PRO A 16 -13.13 -12.26 19.11
CA PRO A 16 -12.66 -11.56 20.29
C PRO A 16 -12.14 -10.18 19.90
N ALA A 17 -12.46 -9.18 20.71
CA ALA A 17 -11.93 -7.83 20.53
C ALA A 17 -10.44 -7.84 20.88
N PHE A 18 -9.60 -7.29 20.00
CA PHE A 18 -8.20 -7.04 20.27
C PHE A 18 -7.93 -5.55 20.17
N ALA A 19 -7.94 -4.88 21.33
CA ALA A 19 -7.69 -3.46 21.46
C ALA A 19 -6.19 -3.19 21.34
N HIS A 20 -5.77 -2.60 20.21
CA HIS A 20 -4.41 -2.13 19.98
C HIS A 20 -4.40 -0.61 20.06
N PHE A 21 -4.17 -0.12 21.27
CA PHE A 21 -4.06 1.30 21.54
C PHE A 21 -2.79 1.55 22.35
N PRO A 22 -1.64 1.67 21.68
CA PRO A 22 -0.39 1.97 22.35
C PRO A 22 -0.56 3.25 23.20
N PRO A 23 -0.12 3.25 24.48
CA PRO A 23 -0.19 4.44 25.30
C PRO A 23 0.69 5.55 24.70
N GLU A 24 0.23 6.78 24.86
CA GLU A 24 1.02 7.96 24.53
C GLU A 24 2.23 8.02 25.48
N ILE A 25 3.42 8.26 24.91
CA ILE A 25 4.65 8.32 25.68
C ILE A 25 4.83 9.76 26.15
N GLU A 26 4.62 9.99 27.44
CA GLU A 26 4.91 11.28 28.06
C GLU A 26 6.37 11.33 28.54
N GLY A 27 7.09 12.36 28.12
CA GLY A 27 8.44 12.63 28.61
C GLY A 27 8.41 13.09 30.07
N PRO A 28 9.38 12.69 30.91
CA PRO A 28 9.43 13.10 32.31
C PRO A 28 9.68 14.62 32.47
N GLY A 29 10.10 15.32 31.42
CA GLY A 29 10.29 16.78 31.43
C GLY A 29 11.39 17.20 32.40
N ARG A 30 12.37 16.32 32.62
CA ARG A 30 13.43 16.53 33.60
C ARG A 30 14.53 17.38 32.96
N ARG A 31 14.96 18.42 33.66
CA ARG A 31 16.13 19.19 33.28
C ARG A 31 17.40 18.55 33.85
N LEU A 32 18.33 18.25 32.96
CA LEU A 32 19.63 17.64 33.28
C LEU A 32 20.58 18.67 33.88
N GLN A 33 21.45 18.21 34.79
CA GLN A 33 22.64 18.95 35.20
C GLN A 33 23.79 18.72 34.20
N GLY A 34 24.78 19.62 34.18
CA GLY A 34 25.85 19.60 33.18
C GLY A 34 26.71 18.32 33.18
N ASP A 35 26.83 17.66 34.33
CA ASP A 35 27.54 16.38 34.50
C ASP A 35 26.72 15.16 34.04
N GLU A 36 25.41 15.31 33.84
CA GLU A 36 24.51 14.24 33.39
C GLU A 36 24.36 14.18 31.87
N ILE A 37 24.71 15.26 31.16
CA ILE A 37 24.51 15.41 29.71
C ILE A 37 25.21 14.30 28.93
N GLU A 38 26.48 14.01 29.23
CA GLU A 38 27.24 13.02 28.47
C GLU A 38 26.68 11.60 28.67
N GLY A 39 26.29 11.26 29.90
CA GLY A 39 25.66 9.97 30.19
C GLY A 39 24.29 9.80 29.52
N GLU A 40 23.52 10.89 29.43
CA GLU A 40 22.23 10.86 28.74
C GLU A 40 22.40 10.76 27.20
N LEU A 41 23.43 11.40 26.62
CA LEU A 41 23.81 11.23 25.21
C LEU A 41 24.20 9.79 24.89
N GLU A 42 25.01 9.15 25.74
CA GLU A 42 25.34 7.72 25.59
C GLU A 42 24.11 6.84 25.66
N ARG A 43 23.20 7.11 26.61
CA ARG A 43 21.93 6.39 26.76
C ARG A 43 21.05 6.53 25.51
N PHE A 44 20.94 7.73 24.93
CA PHE A 44 20.24 7.97 23.67
C PHE A 44 20.86 7.20 22.49
N ARG A 45 22.18 7.31 22.29
CA ARG A 45 22.88 6.59 21.21
C ARG A 45 22.71 5.07 21.34
N GLY A 46 22.75 4.55 22.56
CA GLY A 46 22.47 3.14 22.86
C GLY A 46 21.04 2.73 22.49
N ALA A 47 20.06 3.59 22.75
CA ALA A 47 18.66 3.34 22.37
C ALA A 47 18.48 3.30 20.85
N VAL A 48 19.07 4.25 20.12
CA VAL A 48 19.07 4.26 18.64
C VAL A 48 19.68 2.97 18.08
N ALA A 49 20.85 2.57 18.57
CA ALA A 49 21.52 1.34 18.14
C ALA A 49 20.67 0.08 18.42
N SER A 50 19.97 0.05 19.56
CA SER A 50 19.04 -1.05 19.88
C SER A 50 17.84 -1.09 18.94
N VAL A 51 17.26 0.06 18.58
CA VAL A 51 16.16 0.15 17.60
C VAL A 51 16.63 -0.35 16.22
N GLN A 52 17.78 0.11 15.76
CA GLN A 52 18.38 -0.35 14.50
C GLN A 52 18.63 -1.86 14.50
N THR A 53 19.17 -2.41 15.59
CA THR A 53 19.43 -3.86 15.73
C THR A 53 18.12 -4.65 15.69
N ARG A 54 17.05 -4.14 16.31
CA ARG A 54 15.70 -4.76 16.26
C ARG A 54 15.18 -4.77 14.82
N MET A 55 15.30 -3.65 14.09
CA MET A 55 14.90 -3.53 12.69
C MET A 55 15.72 -4.45 11.78
N ASP A 56 17.04 -4.54 11.98
CA ASP A 56 17.94 -5.44 11.24
C ASP A 56 17.56 -6.91 11.42
N ARG A 57 17.19 -7.30 12.65
CA ARG A 57 16.69 -8.66 12.92
C ARG A 57 15.39 -8.93 12.17
N THR A 58 14.45 -7.99 12.21
CA THR A 58 13.19 -8.08 11.46
C THR A 58 13.47 -8.21 9.96
N LEU A 59 14.34 -7.40 9.37
CA LEU A 59 14.73 -7.51 7.94
C LEU A 59 15.33 -8.87 7.57
N ALA A 60 16.07 -9.49 8.51
CA ALA A 60 16.67 -10.81 8.32
C ALA A 60 15.67 -11.98 8.42
N GLU A 61 14.47 -11.75 8.97
CA GLU A 61 13.44 -12.79 9.03
C GLU A 61 12.81 -13.04 7.64
N ASN A 62 12.70 -14.32 7.27
CA ASN A 62 12.18 -14.71 5.95
C ASN A 62 10.65 -14.60 5.79
N ASN A 63 9.94 -14.22 6.86
CA ASN A 63 8.48 -14.22 6.90
C ASN A 63 7.84 -12.89 6.48
N LEU A 64 8.64 -11.84 6.28
CA LEU A 64 8.15 -10.55 5.81
C LEU A 64 8.06 -10.53 4.29
N SER A 65 6.95 -9.99 3.79
CA SER A 65 6.81 -9.70 2.36
C SER A 65 7.88 -8.70 1.90
N ALA A 66 8.13 -8.62 0.59
CA ALA A 66 9.12 -7.68 0.07
C ALA A 66 8.75 -6.21 0.38
N GLY A 67 7.44 -5.90 0.42
CA GLY A 67 6.92 -4.59 0.81
C GLY A 67 7.14 -4.27 2.28
N ASP A 68 6.86 -5.22 3.17
CA ASP A 68 7.06 -5.06 4.61
C ASP A 68 8.54 -4.83 4.95
N ARG A 69 9.46 -5.51 4.25
CA ARG A 69 10.89 -5.25 4.39
C ARG A 69 11.30 -3.85 3.93
N GLY A 70 10.69 -3.34 2.84
CA GLY A 70 10.94 -1.97 2.38
C GLY A 70 10.59 -0.92 3.42
N ILE A 71 9.44 -1.08 4.08
CA ILE A 71 8.99 -0.21 5.18
C ILE A 71 9.96 -0.28 6.36
N VAL A 72 10.33 -1.49 6.78
CA VAL A 72 11.28 -1.68 7.90
C VAL A 72 12.64 -1.07 7.58
N ALA A 73 13.12 -1.18 6.34
CA ALA A 73 14.38 -0.58 5.90
C ALA A 73 14.32 0.95 5.91
N ALA A 74 13.21 1.55 5.44
CA ALA A 74 13.01 3.00 5.48
C ALA A 74 13.01 3.54 6.92
N LEU A 75 12.31 2.87 7.83
CA LEU A 75 12.26 3.25 9.24
C LEU A 75 13.62 3.09 9.94
N ARG A 76 14.40 2.09 9.54
CA ARG A 76 15.79 1.92 9.99
C ARG A 76 16.67 3.08 9.53
N ASP A 77 16.52 3.52 8.29
CA ASP A 77 17.28 4.64 7.75
C ASP A 77 16.89 5.95 8.46
N ILE A 78 15.60 6.17 8.75
CA ILE A 78 15.13 7.31 9.55
C ILE A 78 15.70 7.27 10.98
N ALA A 79 15.75 6.08 11.60
CA ALA A 79 16.37 5.92 12.92
C ALA A 79 17.88 6.24 12.92
N ALA A 80 18.52 6.10 11.76
CA ALA A 80 19.94 6.41 11.55
C ALA A 80 20.18 7.86 11.09
N ASP A 81 19.13 8.64 10.83
CA ASP A 81 19.26 9.93 10.15
C ASP A 81 19.94 10.97 11.03
N ASP A 82 20.93 11.66 10.46
CA ASP A 82 21.74 12.67 11.14
C ASP A 82 20.90 13.90 11.56
N SER A 83 19.79 14.18 10.87
CA SER A 83 18.89 15.29 11.20
C SER A 83 18.11 15.00 12.48
N LEU A 84 17.53 13.79 12.58
CA LEU A 84 16.81 13.36 13.78
C LEU A 84 17.76 13.19 14.96
N THR A 85 18.84 12.44 14.78
CA THR A 85 19.80 12.19 15.86
C THR A 85 20.51 13.47 16.30
N GLY A 86 20.89 14.33 15.35
CA GLY A 86 21.52 15.63 15.63
C GLY A 86 20.62 16.58 16.42
N GLU A 87 19.33 16.67 16.07
CA GLU A 87 18.39 17.53 16.78
C GLU A 87 18.12 17.03 18.21
N VAL A 88 17.99 15.72 18.41
CA VAL A 88 17.88 15.14 19.76
C VAL A 88 19.13 15.43 20.59
N GLU A 89 20.33 15.23 20.03
CA GLU A 89 21.57 15.55 20.74
C GLU A 89 21.67 17.03 21.09
N ARG A 90 21.17 17.92 20.24
CA ARG A 90 21.13 19.37 20.49
C ARG A 90 20.24 19.70 21.68
N LEU A 91 19.06 19.08 21.78
CA LEU A 91 18.12 19.27 22.89
C LEU A 91 18.67 18.71 24.21
N ILE A 92 19.32 17.53 24.17
CA ILE A 92 19.98 16.94 25.36
C ILE A 92 21.12 17.84 25.85
N LYS A 93 21.98 18.35 24.94
CA LYS A 93 23.03 19.33 25.29
C LYS A 93 22.44 20.65 25.80
N GLY A 94 21.22 20.97 25.38
CA GLY A 94 20.41 22.08 25.88
C GLY A 94 19.81 21.84 27.27
N GLY A 95 19.94 20.64 27.84
CA GLY A 95 19.55 20.26 29.19
C GLY A 95 18.24 19.50 29.31
N ASP A 96 17.64 19.01 28.22
CA ASP A 96 16.45 18.16 28.25
C ASP A 96 16.83 16.67 28.43
N ASP A 97 16.01 15.88 29.13
CA ASP A 97 16.20 14.43 29.19
C ASP A 97 15.96 13.76 27.83
N ALA A 98 16.53 12.56 27.63
CA ALA A 98 16.52 11.90 26.32
C ALA A 98 15.10 11.63 25.80
N VAL A 99 14.14 11.28 26.68
CA VAL A 99 12.78 10.95 26.24
C VAL A 99 12.06 12.20 25.79
N SER A 100 12.11 13.28 26.58
CA SER A 100 11.54 14.58 26.20
C SER A 100 12.21 15.16 24.94
N ALA A 101 13.54 15.01 24.81
CA ALA A 101 14.28 15.45 23.63
C ALA A 101 13.87 14.68 22.35
N VAL A 102 13.69 13.36 22.43
CA VAL A 102 13.23 12.55 21.29
C VAL A 102 11.82 12.95 20.87
N ILE A 103 10.88 13.10 21.82
CA ILE A 103 9.51 13.53 21.53
C ILE A 103 9.51 14.89 20.82
N ALA A 104 10.23 15.88 21.36
CA ALA A 104 10.28 17.22 20.81
C ALA A 104 10.94 17.28 19.43
N ALA A 105 12.07 16.58 19.23
CA ALA A 105 12.74 16.51 17.94
C ALA A 105 11.87 15.83 16.88
N SER A 106 11.24 14.71 17.24
CA SER A 106 10.37 13.96 16.33
C SER A 106 9.15 14.80 15.94
N ALA A 107 8.53 15.50 16.89
CA ALA A 107 7.41 16.40 16.64
C ALA A 107 7.80 17.61 15.76
N THR A 108 9.00 18.15 15.95
CA THR A 108 9.50 19.28 15.14
C THR A 108 9.73 18.84 13.69
N ILE A 109 10.44 17.73 13.50
CA ILE A 109 10.75 17.19 12.17
C ILE A 109 9.47 16.72 11.47
N ALA A 110 8.57 16.07 12.19
CA ALA A 110 7.27 15.69 11.65
C ALA A 110 6.41 16.91 11.28
N ALA A 111 6.43 17.97 12.09
CA ALA A 111 5.75 19.22 11.75
C ALA A 111 6.36 19.92 10.52
N ASP A 112 7.68 19.91 10.37
CA ASP A 112 8.35 20.41 9.16
C ASP A 112 7.94 19.61 7.93
N PHE A 113 7.77 18.30 8.08
CA PHE A 113 7.25 17.43 7.02
C PHE A 113 5.76 17.67 6.73
N SER A 114 4.91 17.86 7.74
CA SER A 114 3.48 18.14 7.57
C SER A 114 3.14 19.57 7.15
N ALA A 115 4.07 20.52 7.33
CA ALA A 115 3.91 21.90 6.88
C ALA A 115 4.08 22.05 5.36
N VAL A 116 4.64 21.03 4.71
CA VAL A 116 4.65 20.92 3.25
C VAL A 116 3.39 20.16 2.86
N ASP A 117 2.59 20.74 1.96
CA ASP A 117 1.31 20.20 1.51
C ASP A 117 1.53 19.03 0.52
N ASP A 118 2.30 18.04 0.96
CA ASP A 118 2.74 16.85 0.21
C ASP A 118 2.40 15.59 1.04
N HIS A 119 1.58 14.72 0.46
CA HIS A 119 1.15 13.47 1.10
C HIS A 119 2.32 12.49 1.38
N TYR A 120 3.47 12.61 0.70
CA TYR A 120 4.68 11.84 0.99
C TYR A 120 5.41 12.37 2.21
N LEU A 121 5.48 13.69 2.39
CA LEU A 121 6.06 14.28 3.59
C LEU A 121 5.15 14.04 4.79
N ASN A 122 3.82 14.05 4.61
CA ASN A 122 2.89 13.59 5.65
C ASN A 122 3.12 12.12 6.05
N ALA A 123 3.33 11.20 5.09
CA ALA A 123 3.68 9.82 5.41
C ALA A 123 5.05 9.71 6.13
N ARG A 124 6.02 10.58 5.79
CA ARG A 124 7.29 10.67 6.53
C ARG A 124 7.12 11.24 7.94
N ALA A 125 6.17 12.14 8.16
CA ALA A 125 5.85 12.64 9.48
C ALA A 125 5.40 11.47 10.39
N ASP A 126 4.54 10.59 9.87
CA ASP A 126 4.10 9.37 10.57
C ASP A 126 5.28 8.42 10.83
N ASP A 127 6.16 8.20 9.85
CA ASP A 127 7.34 7.36 10.01
C ASP A 127 8.32 7.91 11.06
N VAL A 128 8.55 9.23 11.09
CA VAL A 128 9.37 9.91 12.10
C VAL A 128 8.76 9.76 13.49
N HIS A 129 7.44 9.94 13.61
CA HIS A 129 6.73 9.68 14.86
C HIS A 129 6.85 8.22 15.31
N ALA A 130 6.72 7.27 14.38
CA ALA A 130 6.87 5.84 14.68
C ALA A 130 8.28 5.51 15.19
N VAL A 131 9.34 6.02 14.52
CA VAL A 131 10.73 5.82 14.95
C VAL A 131 11.01 6.49 16.29
N GLY A 132 10.58 7.74 16.48
CA GLY A 132 10.72 8.45 17.75
C GLY A 132 10.09 7.68 18.90
N ARG A 133 8.90 7.11 18.68
CA ARG A 133 8.20 6.26 19.63
C ARG A 133 9.01 5.00 20.00
N GLN A 134 9.62 4.32 19.03
CA GLN A 134 10.46 3.14 19.27
C GLN A 134 11.67 3.49 20.15
N ILE A 135 12.33 4.62 19.88
CA ILE A 135 13.48 5.08 20.67
C ILE A 135 13.03 5.37 22.11
N CYS A 136 11.91 6.06 22.31
CA CYS A 136 11.36 6.34 23.63
C CYS A 136 11.03 5.07 24.41
N LEU A 137 10.44 4.05 23.78
CA LEU A 137 10.17 2.77 24.45
C LEU A 137 11.46 2.11 24.96
N VAL A 138 12.51 2.08 24.14
CA VAL A 138 13.82 1.55 24.55
C VAL A 138 14.41 2.36 25.70
N LEU A 139 14.33 3.70 25.65
CA LEU A 139 14.81 4.59 26.70
C LEU A 139 14.08 4.41 28.04
N LEU A 140 12.80 4.04 27.99
CA LEU A 140 11.96 3.76 29.15
C LEU A 140 12.05 2.31 29.63
N GLY A 141 12.74 1.43 28.89
CA GLY A 141 12.78 0.00 29.16
C GLY A 141 11.41 -0.67 29.03
N GLN A 142 10.54 -0.12 28.19
CA GLN A 142 9.21 -0.63 27.91
C GLN A 142 9.20 -1.41 26.60
N ASP A 143 8.40 -2.46 26.53
CA ASP A 143 8.14 -3.19 25.30
C ASP A 143 6.87 -2.67 24.62
N GLU A 144 6.83 -2.78 23.30
CA GLU A 144 5.68 -2.41 22.49
C GLU A 144 4.50 -3.37 22.69
N VAL A 145 3.27 -2.87 22.55
CA VAL A 145 2.08 -3.71 22.50
C VAL A 145 2.07 -4.47 21.18
N SER A 146 2.64 -5.68 21.19
CA SER A 146 2.83 -6.47 19.98
C SER A 146 1.53 -7.06 19.43
N LEU A 147 1.29 -6.85 18.13
CA LEU A 147 0.25 -7.51 17.36
C LEU A 147 0.50 -9.02 17.17
N GLU A 148 1.70 -9.54 17.48
CA GLU A 148 2.04 -10.97 17.33
C GLU A 148 1.20 -11.88 18.24
N THR A 149 0.69 -11.33 19.34
CA THR A 149 -0.14 -12.03 20.32
C THR A 149 -1.63 -12.08 19.96
N ILE A 150 -2.01 -11.49 18.82
CA ILE A 150 -3.41 -11.43 18.42
C ILE A 150 -4.01 -12.85 18.30
N PRO A 151 -5.15 -13.12 18.96
CA PRO A 151 -5.82 -14.42 18.86
C PRO A 151 -6.31 -14.69 17.44
N GLN A 152 -6.42 -15.98 17.09
CA GLN A 152 -7.00 -16.38 15.81
C GLN A 152 -8.46 -15.91 15.69
N GLY A 153 -8.77 -15.22 14.59
CA GLY A 153 -10.10 -14.67 14.30
C GLY A 153 -10.43 -13.39 15.07
N ALA A 154 -9.47 -12.75 15.74
CA ALA A 154 -9.73 -11.54 16.50
C ALA A 154 -10.05 -10.33 15.60
N ILE A 155 -10.88 -9.43 16.11
CA ILE A 155 -11.14 -8.14 15.49
C ILE A 155 -10.12 -7.14 16.04
N LEU A 156 -9.24 -6.64 15.19
CA LEU A 156 -8.26 -5.62 15.53
C LEU A 156 -8.93 -4.25 15.62
N ILE A 157 -8.73 -3.55 16.73
CA ILE A 157 -9.37 -2.27 17.04
C ILE A 157 -8.27 -1.28 17.41
N ALA A 158 -8.15 -0.18 16.67
CA ALA A 158 -7.12 0.84 16.90
C ALA A 158 -7.62 2.25 16.55
N ASP A 159 -6.99 3.30 17.07
CA ASP A 159 -7.25 4.68 16.62
C ASP A 159 -6.74 4.87 15.18
N ASP A 160 -5.55 4.37 14.92
CA ASP A 160 -4.93 4.21 13.61
C ASP A 160 -3.96 3.03 13.66
N ILE A 161 -3.59 2.47 12.51
CA ILE A 161 -2.59 1.41 12.41
C ILE A 161 -1.50 1.88 11.45
N GLY A 162 -0.34 2.21 12.00
CA GLY A 162 0.82 2.58 11.20
C GLY A 162 1.26 1.43 10.29
N ALA A 163 1.92 1.78 9.19
CA ALA A 163 2.47 0.80 8.24
C ALA A 163 3.42 -0.20 8.92
N TRP A 164 4.17 0.26 9.92
CA TRP A 164 5.06 -0.57 10.76
C TRP A 164 4.34 -1.70 11.50
N ASP A 165 3.24 -1.36 12.18
CA ASP A 165 2.50 -2.34 12.99
C ASP A 165 1.82 -3.37 12.09
N LEU A 166 1.21 -2.92 10.99
CA LEU A 166 0.50 -3.79 10.06
C LEU A 166 1.45 -4.77 9.35
N ALA A 167 2.67 -4.33 9.00
CA ALA A 167 3.69 -5.16 8.36
C ALA A 167 4.14 -6.35 9.24
N ARG A 168 4.10 -6.19 10.57
CA ARG A 168 4.45 -7.25 11.54
C ARG A 168 3.22 -7.99 12.06
N ALA A 169 2.02 -7.54 11.72
CA ALA A 169 0.80 -8.18 12.15
C ALA A 169 0.65 -9.55 11.49
N PRO A 170 0.29 -10.61 12.23
CA PRO A 170 0.01 -11.90 11.63
C PRO A 170 -1.37 -11.85 10.94
N LEU A 171 -1.43 -11.28 9.73
CA LEU A 171 -2.67 -10.99 8.98
C LEU A 171 -3.64 -12.19 8.89
N LYS A 172 -3.10 -13.41 8.79
CA LYS A 172 -3.89 -14.67 8.77
C LYS A 172 -4.68 -14.94 10.06
N ARG A 173 -4.33 -14.30 11.17
CA ARG A 173 -5.03 -14.39 12.45
C ARG A 173 -6.11 -13.33 12.61
N ILE A 174 -6.05 -12.24 11.83
CA ILE A 174 -7.01 -11.14 11.93
C ILE A 174 -8.31 -11.56 11.25
N GLY A 175 -9.39 -11.58 12.03
CA GLY A 175 -10.74 -11.82 11.53
C GLY A 175 -11.41 -10.57 10.96
N GLY A 176 -10.95 -9.38 11.35
CA GLY A 176 -11.50 -8.10 10.92
C GLY A 176 -10.73 -6.90 11.47
N VAL A 177 -10.90 -5.74 10.84
CA VAL A 177 -10.22 -4.49 11.24
C VAL A 177 -11.24 -3.36 11.50
N VAL A 178 -11.02 -2.64 12.60
CA VAL A 178 -11.80 -1.47 12.99
C VAL A 178 -10.84 -0.33 13.35
N CYS A 179 -10.94 0.80 12.66
CA CYS A 179 -10.10 1.98 12.95
C CYS A 179 -10.91 3.25 13.20
N GLY A 180 -10.37 4.11 14.07
CA GLY A 180 -10.87 5.47 14.28
C GLY A 180 -10.68 6.35 13.06
N HIS A 181 -9.49 6.32 12.47
CA HIS A 181 -9.12 7.08 11.28
C HIS A 181 -9.13 6.22 10.00
N GLY A 182 -8.94 6.87 8.85
CA GLY A 182 -8.88 6.23 7.54
C GLY A 182 -10.20 6.21 6.77
N GLY A 183 -10.10 6.28 5.44
CA GLY A 183 -11.21 6.15 4.49
C GLY A 183 -11.13 4.87 3.67
N ALA A 184 -12.08 4.68 2.75
CA ALA A 184 -12.14 3.52 1.85
C ALA A 184 -10.93 3.37 0.90
N THR A 185 -10.11 4.41 0.79
CA THR A 185 -8.88 4.50 -0.01
C THR A 185 -7.59 4.48 0.83
N SER A 186 -7.69 4.39 2.16
CA SER A 186 -6.51 4.36 3.04
C SER A 186 -5.65 3.10 2.82
N HIS A 187 -4.38 3.16 3.21
CA HIS A 187 -3.46 2.02 3.15
C HIS A 187 -4.03 0.77 3.85
N ILE A 188 -4.66 0.96 5.03
CA ILE A 188 -5.34 -0.11 5.77
C ILE A 188 -6.49 -0.71 4.96
N ALA A 189 -7.32 0.12 4.31
CA ALA A 189 -8.43 -0.35 3.49
C ALA A 189 -7.97 -1.21 2.30
N ILE A 190 -6.87 -0.80 1.65
CA ILE A 190 -6.29 -1.52 0.51
C ILE A 190 -5.77 -2.88 0.96
N ILE A 191 -5.01 -2.93 2.05
CA ILE A 191 -4.43 -4.16 2.59
C ILE A 191 -5.53 -5.10 3.10
N ALA A 192 -6.52 -4.59 3.82
CA ALA A 192 -7.64 -5.41 4.27
C ALA A 192 -8.37 -6.06 3.08
N ARG A 193 -8.58 -5.32 1.99
CA ARG A 193 -9.23 -5.83 0.77
C ARG A 193 -8.39 -6.88 0.05
N SER A 194 -7.08 -6.66 -0.12
CA SER A 194 -6.20 -7.63 -0.78
C SER A 194 -6.09 -8.95 -0.01
N HIS A 195 -6.24 -8.89 1.31
CA HIS A 195 -6.25 -10.08 2.18
C HIS A 195 -7.65 -10.64 2.47
N GLY A 196 -8.72 -10.03 1.93
CA GLY A 196 -10.10 -10.46 2.17
C GLY A 196 -10.54 -10.35 3.64
N ILE A 197 -9.95 -9.42 4.39
CA ILE A 197 -10.27 -9.12 5.78
C ILE A 197 -11.36 -8.04 5.78
N PRO A 198 -12.54 -8.27 6.41
CA PRO A 198 -13.58 -7.25 6.50
C PRO A 198 -13.11 -6.06 7.34
N ALA A 199 -13.40 -4.84 6.90
CA ALA A 199 -12.90 -3.63 7.56
C ALA A 199 -13.92 -2.49 7.59
N VAL A 200 -14.00 -1.83 8.75
CA VAL A 200 -14.77 -0.60 8.99
C VAL A 200 -13.84 0.47 9.57
N LEU A 201 -13.69 1.58 8.86
CA LEU A 201 -12.76 2.66 9.22
C LEU A 201 -13.52 3.96 9.50
N GLY A 202 -12.84 5.01 9.95
CA GLY A 202 -13.43 6.34 10.09
C GLY A 202 -14.50 6.44 11.19
N LEU A 203 -14.34 5.69 12.29
CA LEU A 203 -15.23 5.78 13.45
C LEU A 203 -14.99 7.03 14.31
N GLY A 204 -13.89 7.75 14.08
CA GLY A 204 -13.39 8.83 14.92
C GLY A 204 -13.17 8.36 16.36
N ASP A 205 -13.36 9.27 17.31
CA ASP A 205 -13.15 9.01 18.74
C ASP A 205 -14.00 7.87 19.31
N LYS A 206 -15.11 7.51 18.64
CA LYS A 206 -16.02 6.43 19.07
C LYS A 206 -15.34 5.06 19.07
N VAL A 207 -14.23 4.90 18.35
CA VAL A 207 -13.45 3.65 18.39
C VAL A 207 -12.93 3.36 19.80
N ASN A 208 -12.70 4.39 20.63
CA ASN A 208 -12.27 4.24 22.01
C ASN A 208 -13.31 3.54 22.90
N GLU A 209 -14.59 3.61 22.54
CA GLU A 209 -15.67 2.89 23.24
C GLU A 209 -15.56 1.37 23.07
N LEU A 210 -14.79 0.90 22.07
CA LEU A 210 -14.57 -0.52 21.81
C LEU A 210 -13.38 -1.11 22.60
N ARG A 211 -12.58 -0.29 23.30
CA ARG A 211 -11.39 -0.73 24.06
C ARG A 211 -11.69 -1.80 25.10
N THR A 212 -12.86 -1.72 25.73
CA THR A 212 -13.28 -2.63 26.81
C THR A 212 -14.20 -3.75 26.32
N ALA A 213 -14.50 -3.81 25.03
CA ALA A 213 -15.33 -4.87 24.48
C ALA A 213 -14.63 -6.22 24.63
N SER A 214 -15.39 -7.27 24.91
CA SER A 214 -14.86 -8.64 24.92
C SER A 214 -14.98 -9.28 23.53
N GLN A 215 -16.07 -8.97 22.82
CA GLN A 215 -16.36 -9.50 21.51
C GLN A 215 -16.85 -8.38 20.59
N VAL A 216 -16.41 -8.40 19.33
CA VAL A 216 -16.87 -7.45 18.33
C VAL A 216 -17.36 -8.20 17.10
N ALA A 217 -18.48 -7.73 16.57
CA ALA A 217 -19.04 -8.17 15.30
C ALA A 217 -18.97 -7.01 14.30
N ILE A 218 -18.48 -7.27 13.09
CA ILE A 218 -18.32 -6.27 12.04
C ILE A 218 -19.02 -6.70 10.76
N ASP A 219 -19.66 -5.72 10.12
CA ASP A 219 -20.26 -5.84 8.80
C ASP A 219 -19.55 -4.83 7.90
N GLY A 220 -18.51 -5.31 7.22
CA GLY A 220 -17.68 -4.53 6.32
C GLY A 220 -18.43 -4.03 5.09
N ASN A 221 -19.56 -4.68 4.74
CA ASN A 221 -20.41 -4.25 3.61
C ASN A 221 -21.19 -2.99 3.97
N ALA A 222 -21.73 -2.94 5.18
CA ALA A 222 -22.60 -1.84 5.64
C ALA A 222 -21.86 -0.79 6.48
N GLY A 223 -20.59 -1.04 6.84
CA GLY A 223 -19.83 -0.18 7.74
C GLY A 223 -20.33 -0.23 9.19
N HIS A 224 -20.95 -1.34 9.62
CA HIS A 224 -21.47 -1.47 10.98
C HIS A 224 -20.50 -2.22 11.90
N VAL A 225 -20.39 -1.74 13.14
CA VAL A 225 -19.66 -2.41 14.22
C VAL A 225 -20.58 -2.59 15.42
N ILE A 226 -20.60 -3.79 16.01
CA ILE A 226 -21.35 -4.09 17.22
C ILE A 226 -20.38 -4.60 18.29
N ALA A 227 -20.26 -3.85 19.38
CA ALA A 227 -19.54 -4.27 20.58
C ALA A 227 -20.45 -5.07 21.50
N ASP A 228 -19.90 -6.18 22.00
CA ASP A 228 -20.54 -7.18 22.87
C ASP A 228 -21.97 -7.50 22.40
N PRO A 229 -22.11 -8.12 21.20
CA PRO A 229 -23.42 -8.44 20.65
C PRO A 229 -24.20 -9.36 21.58
N ASP A 230 -25.51 -9.10 21.72
CA ASP A 230 -26.40 -10.00 22.42
C ASP A 230 -26.53 -11.36 21.68
N GLU A 231 -27.20 -12.33 22.30
CA GLU A 231 -27.37 -13.67 21.73
C GLU A 231 -27.99 -13.64 20.33
N THR A 232 -28.93 -12.71 20.10
CA THR A 232 -29.67 -12.63 18.85
C THR A 232 -28.78 -12.08 17.75
N ALA A 233 -28.03 -11.00 18.02
CA ALA A 233 -27.06 -10.44 17.10
C ALA A 233 -25.91 -11.42 16.85
N ARG A 234 -25.40 -12.10 17.87
CA ARG A 234 -24.34 -13.11 17.72
C ARG A 234 -24.78 -14.27 16.84
N ALA A 235 -25.99 -14.79 17.04
CA ALA A 235 -26.54 -15.86 16.21
C ALA A 235 -26.76 -15.40 14.76
N ASP A 236 -27.15 -14.14 14.54
CA ASP A 236 -27.28 -13.57 13.20
C ASP A 236 -25.94 -13.46 12.48
N PHE A 237 -24.93 -12.88 13.12
CA PHE A 237 -23.59 -12.77 12.54
C PHE A 237 -22.97 -14.15 12.29
N ALA A 238 -23.08 -15.09 13.22
CA ALA A 238 -22.60 -16.45 13.02
C ALA A 238 -23.27 -17.13 11.81
N ARG A 239 -24.58 -16.96 11.64
CA ARG A 239 -25.31 -17.47 10.47
C ARG A 239 -24.82 -16.84 9.17
N ARG A 240 -24.58 -15.52 9.16
CA ARG A 240 -24.08 -14.79 7.99
C ARG A 240 -22.65 -15.21 7.62
N VAL A 241 -21.78 -15.38 8.61
CA VAL A 241 -20.40 -15.90 8.43
C VAL A 241 -20.43 -17.30 7.83
N GLU A 242 -21.26 -18.20 8.38
CA GLU A 242 -21.41 -19.57 7.87
C GLU A 242 -21.98 -19.58 6.45
N ALA A 243 -23.01 -18.78 6.16
CA ALA A 243 -23.59 -18.66 4.83
C ALA A 243 -22.54 -18.19 3.79
N ALA A 244 -21.74 -17.17 4.13
CA ALA A 244 -20.66 -16.70 3.28
C ALA A 244 -19.57 -17.76 3.09
N ALA A 245 -19.24 -18.55 4.13
CA ALA A 245 -18.28 -19.64 4.04
C ALA A 245 -18.79 -20.78 3.14
N GLN A 246 -20.07 -21.14 3.24
CA GLN A 246 -20.72 -22.14 2.38
C GLN A 246 -20.79 -21.69 0.94
N GLU A 247 -21.16 -20.42 0.69
CA GLU A 247 -21.14 -19.82 -0.64
C GLU A 247 -19.74 -19.89 -1.24
N ARG A 248 -18.72 -19.41 -0.50
CA ARG A 248 -17.31 -19.47 -0.93
C ARG A 248 -16.84 -20.89 -1.20
N ALA A 249 -17.27 -21.86 -0.39
CA ALA A 249 -16.96 -23.28 -0.61
C ALA A 249 -17.64 -23.82 -1.87
N GLY A 250 -18.91 -23.45 -2.11
CA GLY A 250 -19.67 -23.79 -3.31
C GLY A 250 -19.05 -23.23 -4.58
N LEU A 251 -18.46 -22.03 -4.53
CA LEU A 251 -17.80 -21.40 -5.66
C LEU A 251 -16.51 -22.10 -6.11
N LYS A 252 -15.87 -22.90 -5.24
CA LYS A 252 -14.61 -23.61 -5.57
C LYS A 252 -14.75 -24.54 -6.78
N VAL A 253 -15.96 -25.01 -7.07
CA VAL A 253 -16.23 -25.87 -8.24
C VAL A 253 -15.96 -25.15 -9.57
N PHE A 254 -16.00 -23.82 -9.59
CA PHE A 254 -15.79 -23.01 -10.80
C PHE A 254 -14.33 -22.68 -11.07
N LYS A 255 -13.40 -22.96 -10.14
CA LYS A 255 -11.97 -22.61 -10.27
C LYS A 255 -11.33 -23.13 -11.56
N GLY A 256 -11.71 -24.33 -12.01
CA GLY A 256 -11.18 -24.96 -13.23
C GLY A 256 -12.07 -24.83 -14.45
N VAL A 257 -13.19 -24.10 -14.35
CA VAL A 257 -14.17 -23.98 -15.44
C VAL A 257 -13.77 -22.80 -16.32
N THR A 258 -13.57 -23.05 -17.61
CA THR A 258 -13.39 -21.98 -18.59
C THR A 258 -14.72 -21.22 -18.75
N PRO A 259 -14.79 -19.92 -18.41
CA PRO A 259 -16.02 -19.15 -18.50
C PRO A 259 -16.49 -19.04 -19.95
N THR A 260 -17.75 -19.38 -20.23
CA THR A 260 -18.35 -19.25 -21.55
C THR A 260 -19.72 -18.58 -21.45
N ARG A 261 -20.04 -17.78 -22.45
CA ARG A 261 -21.40 -17.25 -22.64
C ARG A 261 -22.33 -18.37 -23.11
N ALA A 262 -23.63 -18.09 -23.08
CA ALA A 262 -24.66 -19.01 -23.59
C ALA A 262 -24.47 -19.38 -25.09
N ASP A 263 -23.77 -18.54 -25.87
CA ASP A 263 -23.44 -18.78 -27.28
C ASP A 263 -22.13 -19.55 -27.48
N GLY A 264 -21.43 -19.94 -26.40
CA GLY A 264 -20.16 -20.66 -26.44
C GLY A 264 -18.91 -19.76 -26.53
N THR A 265 -19.08 -18.43 -26.60
CA THR A 265 -17.94 -17.50 -26.60
C THR A 265 -17.22 -17.56 -25.26
N VAL A 266 -15.92 -17.87 -25.27
CA VAL A 266 -15.08 -17.85 -24.07
C VAL A 266 -14.89 -16.41 -23.59
N ILE A 267 -15.03 -16.21 -22.28
CA ILE A 267 -14.71 -14.95 -21.61
C ILE A 267 -13.48 -15.19 -20.74
N GLU A 268 -12.51 -14.28 -20.83
CA GLU A 268 -11.37 -14.26 -19.91
C GLU A 268 -11.78 -13.56 -18.61
N VAL A 269 -11.62 -14.27 -17.49
CA VAL A 269 -11.80 -13.69 -16.15
C VAL A 269 -10.42 -13.65 -15.50
N ALA A 270 -9.81 -12.48 -15.53
CA ALA A 270 -8.46 -12.25 -15.04
C ALA A 270 -8.46 -11.44 -13.73
N ALA A 271 -7.38 -11.53 -12.96
CA ALA A 271 -7.25 -10.80 -11.70
C ALA A 271 -6.72 -9.37 -11.92
N ASN A 272 -7.17 -8.44 -11.07
CA ASN A 272 -6.51 -7.15 -10.88
C ASN A 272 -5.64 -7.26 -9.62
N ILE A 273 -4.36 -6.96 -9.73
CA ILE A 273 -3.40 -7.10 -8.63
C ILE A 273 -2.46 -5.89 -8.59
N GLY A 274 -1.94 -5.54 -7.42
CA GLY A 274 -0.95 -4.47 -7.24
C GLY A 274 0.42 -4.96 -6.77
N SER A 275 0.51 -6.23 -6.39
CA SER A 275 1.71 -6.79 -5.76
C SER A 275 1.94 -8.25 -6.12
N LEU A 276 3.18 -8.73 -5.92
CA LEU A 276 3.51 -10.15 -6.12
C LEU A 276 2.88 -11.05 -5.04
N GLU A 277 2.58 -10.49 -3.87
CA GLU A 277 1.95 -11.22 -2.77
C GLU A 277 0.52 -11.70 -3.12
N GLU A 278 -0.14 -11.06 -4.09
CA GLU A 278 -1.50 -11.40 -4.52
C GLU A 278 -1.56 -12.55 -5.56
N ILE A 279 -0.41 -13.03 -6.05
CA ILE A 279 -0.34 -14.08 -7.08
C ILE A 279 -1.04 -15.36 -6.63
N GLU A 280 -0.72 -15.85 -5.42
CA GLU A 280 -1.26 -17.11 -4.91
C GLU A 280 -2.79 -17.02 -4.77
N ALA A 281 -3.30 -15.92 -4.20
CA ALA A 281 -4.73 -15.69 -4.05
C ALA A 281 -5.46 -15.64 -5.41
N ALA A 282 -4.87 -14.98 -6.42
CA ALA A 282 -5.43 -14.91 -7.77
C ALA A 282 -5.46 -16.28 -8.46
N GLN A 283 -4.39 -17.06 -8.34
CA GLN A 283 -4.34 -18.45 -8.85
C GLN A 283 -5.32 -19.36 -8.11
N GLU A 284 -5.48 -19.17 -6.78
CA GLU A 284 -6.46 -19.89 -5.99
C GLU A 284 -7.90 -19.59 -6.39
N ALA A 285 -8.17 -18.35 -6.81
CA ALA A 285 -9.46 -17.92 -7.36
C ALA A 285 -9.73 -18.44 -8.79
N GLY A 286 -8.72 -19.00 -9.48
CA GLY A 286 -8.86 -19.49 -10.86
C GLY A 286 -8.73 -18.40 -11.93
N ALA A 287 -8.01 -17.32 -11.64
CA ALA A 287 -7.81 -16.23 -12.58
C ALA A 287 -7.10 -16.70 -13.86
N MET A 288 -7.66 -16.35 -15.02
CA MET A 288 -7.10 -16.58 -16.35
C MET A 288 -6.05 -15.52 -16.71
N GLY A 289 -5.05 -15.35 -15.84
CA GLY A 289 -4.02 -14.31 -15.98
C GLY A 289 -4.31 -13.06 -15.17
N VAL A 290 -3.66 -11.96 -15.58
CA VAL A 290 -3.77 -10.65 -14.93
C VAL A 290 -4.33 -9.64 -15.93
N GLY A 291 -5.52 -9.12 -15.64
CA GLY A 291 -6.21 -8.12 -16.46
C GLY A 291 -5.73 -6.70 -16.20
N LEU A 292 -5.14 -6.48 -15.02
CA LEU A 292 -4.52 -5.23 -14.62
C LEU A 292 -3.49 -5.49 -13.51
N PHE A 293 -2.21 -5.33 -13.82
CA PHE A 293 -1.17 -5.11 -12.81
C PHE A 293 -1.00 -3.61 -12.60
N ARG A 294 -1.32 -3.15 -11.40
CA ARG A 294 -1.14 -1.77 -10.94
C ARG A 294 0.31 -1.57 -10.53
N THR A 295 1.05 -0.75 -11.26
CA THR A 295 2.48 -0.54 -11.00
C THR A 295 2.73 0.46 -9.89
N GLU A 296 1.75 1.26 -9.48
CA GLU A 296 1.93 2.36 -8.53
C GLU A 296 2.47 1.86 -7.19
N LEU A 297 1.98 0.72 -6.71
CA LEU A 297 2.43 0.15 -5.43
C LEU A 297 3.91 -0.24 -5.46
N LEU A 298 4.43 -0.68 -6.63
CA LEU A 298 5.86 -0.92 -6.81
C LEU A 298 6.67 0.38 -6.63
N PHE A 299 6.14 1.52 -7.09
CA PHE A 299 6.83 2.79 -6.98
C PHE A 299 6.66 3.44 -5.60
N MET A 300 5.52 3.22 -4.93
CA MET A 300 5.23 3.76 -3.60
C MET A 300 5.96 3.03 -2.47
N ARG A 301 6.29 1.75 -2.65
CA ARG A 301 6.94 0.92 -1.61
C ARG A 301 8.44 1.20 -1.41
N HIS A 302 9.06 2.00 -2.28
CA HIS A 302 10.50 2.22 -2.26
C HIS A 302 10.84 3.68 -1.94
N MET A 303 11.87 3.87 -1.11
CA MET A 303 12.42 5.18 -0.77
C MET A 303 13.04 5.91 -1.97
N HIS A 304 13.29 5.19 -3.06
CA HIS A 304 13.80 5.69 -4.32
C HIS A 304 13.00 5.08 -5.46
N LEU A 305 12.98 5.75 -6.62
CA LEU A 305 12.39 5.18 -7.83
C LEU A 305 12.94 3.77 -8.10
N PRO A 306 12.07 2.77 -8.37
CA PRO A 306 12.50 1.40 -8.58
C PRO A 306 13.43 1.34 -9.81
N SER A 307 14.53 0.60 -9.68
CA SER A 307 15.49 0.41 -10.77
C SER A 307 14.87 -0.39 -11.91
N GLU A 308 15.46 -0.30 -13.11
CA GLU A 308 15.04 -1.12 -14.25
C GLU A 308 15.11 -2.63 -13.92
N ASP A 309 16.16 -3.07 -13.22
CA ASP A 309 16.33 -4.48 -12.85
C ASP A 309 15.21 -4.96 -11.92
N MET A 310 14.89 -4.17 -10.89
CA MET A 310 13.80 -4.48 -9.95
C MET A 310 12.44 -4.56 -10.65
N GLN A 311 12.16 -3.60 -11.54
CA GLN A 311 10.94 -3.62 -12.35
C GLN A 311 10.90 -4.85 -13.27
N ALA A 312 12.01 -5.17 -13.96
CA ALA A 312 12.10 -6.32 -14.85
C ALA A 312 11.88 -7.64 -14.11
N GLU A 313 12.49 -7.79 -12.93
CA GLU A 313 12.30 -8.96 -12.06
C GLU A 313 10.84 -9.12 -11.63
N THR A 314 10.20 -8.02 -11.22
CA THR A 314 8.78 -8.00 -10.82
C THR A 314 7.89 -8.43 -11.98
N TYR A 315 8.05 -7.83 -13.16
CA TYR A 315 7.24 -8.16 -14.34
C TYR A 315 7.51 -9.58 -14.84
N SER A 316 8.76 -10.05 -14.79
CA SER A 316 9.11 -11.44 -15.11
C SER A 316 8.51 -12.44 -14.13
N ALA A 317 8.44 -12.12 -12.84
CA ALA A 317 7.80 -12.98 -11.84
C ALA A 317 6.31 -13.17 -12.14
N LEU A 318 5.60 -12.08 -12.47
CA LEU A 318 4.20 -12.12 -12.90
C LEU A 318 4.02 -12.95 -14.17
N ALA A 319 4.83 -12.69 -15.20
CA ALA A 319 4.77 -13.39 -16.47
C ALA A 319 4.91 -14.91 -16.28
N LYS A 320 5.88 -15.34 -15.47
CA LYS A 320 6.11 -16.76 -15.15
C LYS A 320 4.96 -17.37 -14.35
N ALA A 321 4.42 -16.63 -13.37
CA ALA A 321 3.37 -17.13 -12.49
C ALA A 321 2.05 -17.40 -13.24
N PHE A 322 1.74 -16.61 -14.26
CA PHE A 322 0.48 -16.72 -15.00
C PHE A 322 0.60 -17.39 -16.36
N ALA A 323 1.78 -17.83 -16.78
CA ALA A 323 1.95 -18.54 -18.05
C ALA A 323 1.03 -19.78 -18.16
N PRO A 324 0.33 -19.99 -19.29
CA PRO A 324 0.42 -19.26 -20.56
C PRO A 324 -0.53 -18.05 -20.68
N HIS A 325 -1.30 -17.72 -19.65
CA HIS A 325 -2.25 -16.61 -19.67
C HIS A 325 -1.55 -15.25 -19.70
N SER A 326 -2.24 -14.26 -20.26
CA SER A 326 -1.69 -12.92 -20.42
C SER A 326 -1.57 -12.17 -19.08
N VAL A 327 -0.57 -11.29 -19.01
CA VAL A 327 -0.35 -10.36 -17.90
C VAL A 327 -0.33 -8.96 -18.46
N ILE A 328 -1.39 -8.20 -18.19
CA ILE A 328 -1.54 -6.81 -18.63
C ILE A 328 -0.94 -5.91 -17.56
N VAL A 329 0.22 -5.31 -17.85
CA VAL A 329 0.88 -4.34 -16.98
C VAL A 329 0.47 -2.93 -17.39
N ARG A 330 -0.15 -2.18 -16.47
CA ARG A 330 -0.44 -0.76 -16.69
C ARG A 330 0.81 0.05 -16.36
N THR A 331 1.22 0.92 -17.28
CA THR A 331 2.32 1.86 -16.99
C THR A 331 1.92 2.79 -15.85
N LEU A 332 2.90 3.46 -15.28
CA LEU A 332 2.75 4.25 -14.07
C LEU A 332 1.58 5.26 -14.16
N ASP A 333 0.56 5.11 -13.30
CA ASP A 333 -0.57 6.04 -13.18
C ASP A 333 -0.58 6.72 -11.81
N ILE A 334 0.25 7.76 -11.71
CA ILE A 334 0.37 8.63 -10.54
C ILE A 334 0.19 10.08 -10.95
N GLY A 335 -0.29 10.88 -10.03
CA GLY A 335 -0.42 12.33 -10.12
C GLY A 335 -0.10 12.97 -8.77
N GLY A 336 -0.40 14.26 -8.61
CA GLY A 336 -0.18 14.97 -7.35
C GLY A 336 -0.95 14.39 -6.14
N ASP A 337 -1.96 13.55 -6.37
CA ASP A 337 -2.69 12.82 -5.32
C ASP A 337 -1.94 11.59 -4.77
N LYS A 338 -0.89 11.13 -5.45
CA LYS A 338 -0.12 9.91 -5.12
C LYS A 338 1.39 10.18 -5.25
N PRO A 339 1.98 10.94 -4.33
CA PRO A 339 3.38 11.32 -4.44
C PRO A 339 4.30 10.10 -4.27
N ILE A 340 5.39 10.10 -5.05
CA ILE A 340 6.41 9.04 -5.10
C ILE A 340 7.79 9.67 -4.98
N ALA A 341 8.66 9.02 -4.22
CA ALA A 341 10.04 9.48 -4.02
C ALA A 341 10.80 9.62 -5.36
N GLY A 342 11.38 10.80 -5.58
CA GLY A 342 12.16 11.12 -6.79
C GLY A 342 11.38 11.80 -7.91
N ILE A 343 10.11 12.15 -7.69
CA ILE A 343 9.29 12.96 -8.59
C ILE A 343 8.72 14.14 -7.81
N GLU A 344 9.17 15.35 -8.15
CA GLU A 344 8.52 16.57 -7.68
C GLU A 344 7.29 16.82 -8.55
N PHE A 345 6.12 16.78 -7.93
CA PHE A 345 4.86 17.16 -8.56
C PHE A 345 4.65 18.66 -8.38
N PRO A 346 4.21 19.39 -9.41
CA PRO A 346 3.80 20.78 -9.24
C PRO A 346 2.54 20.85 -8.38
N ASP A 347 2.36 21.96 -7.66
CA ASP A 347 1.09 22.25 -7.00
C ASP A 347 -0.01 22.43 -8.07
N GLU A 348 -1.06 21.62 -7.96
CA GLU A 348 -2.20 21.64 -8.86
C GLU A 348 -3.50 21.89 -8.09
N GLU A 349 -4.35 22.81 -8.57
CA GLU A 349 -5.69 23.00 -8.00
C GLU A 349 -6.52 21.71 -8.01
N ASN A 350 -6.27 20.83 -8.99
CA ASN A 350 -6.94 19.54 -9.09
C ASN A 350 -6.00 18.47 -9.67
N PRO A 351 -5.32 17.69 -8.82
CA PRO A 351 -4.43 16.61 -9.25
C PRO A 351 -5.11 15.54 -10.11
N PHE A 352 -6.41 15.29 -9.91
CA PHE A 352 -7.14 14.31 -10.71
C PHE A 352 -7.29 14.74 -12.17
N LEU A 353 -7.30 16.04 -12.47
CA LEU A 353 -7.42 16.57 -13.82
C LEU A 353 -6.06 16.96 -14.43
N GLY A 354 -5.00 16.90 -13.64
CA GLY A 354 -3.69 17.49 -13.91
C GLY A 354 -2.66 16.55 -14.53
N TRP A 355 -1.43 16.68 -14.03
CA TRP A 355 -0.21 16.04 -14.50
C TRP A 355 -0.08 14.61 -13.98
N ARG A 356 -0.89 13.71 -14.57
CA ARG A 356 -0.95 12.30 -14.15
C ARG A 356 -0.86 11.29 -15.30
N GLY A 357 -0.52 10.06 -14.95
CA GLY A 357 -0.50 8.93 -15.88
C GLY A 357 0.41 9.14 -17.08
N ILE A 358 -0.12 8.91 -18.29
CA ILE A 358 0.69 9.00 -19.51
C ILE A 358 1.28 10.40 -19.76
N ARG A 359 0.62 11.47 -19.28
CA ARG A 359 1.10 12.85 -19.45
C ARG A 359 2.43 13.05 -18.74
N MET A 360 2.48 12.66 -17.46
CA MET A 360 3.72 12.71 -16.67
C MET A 360 4.79 11.78 -17.25
N CYS A 361 4.42 10.56 -17.63
CA CYS A 361 5.35 9.61 -18.25
C CYS A 361 6.02 10.17 -19.52
N LEU A 362 5.26 10.89 -20.35
CA LEU A 362 5.77 11.49 -21.59
C LEU A 362 6.62 12.75 -21.37
N ASP A 363 6.40 13.46 -20.26
CA ASP A 363 7.20 14.65 -19.87
C ASP A 363 8.44 14.28 -19.04
N ARG A 364 8.44 13.10 -18.41
CA ARG A 364 9.58 12.51 -17.68
C ARG A 364 10.09 11.20 -18.31
N PRO A 365 10.68 11.25 -19.53
CA PRO A 365 11.27 10.07 -20.16
C PRO A 365 12.33 9.37 -19.32
N ASP A 366 13.02 10.07 -18.41
CA ASP A 366 14.02 9.51 -17.50
C ASP A 366 13.43 8.43 -16.56
N ILE A 367 12.15 8.56 -16.23
CA ILE A 367 11.38 7.60 -15.43
C ILE A 367 10.72 6.58 -16.35
N PHE A 368 10.06 7.07 -17.40
CA PHE A 368 9.24 6.21 -18.25
C PHE A 368 10.10 5.22 -19.04
N LYS A 369 11.25 5.62 -19.57
CA LYS A 369 12.16 4.71 -20.29
C LYS A 369 12.65 3.57 -19.41
N ARG A 370 12.88 3.78 -18.11
CA ARG A 370 13.25 2.69 -17.17
C ARG A 370 12.15 1.63 -17.11
N GLN A 371 10.89 2.07 -17.01
CA GLN A 371 9.74 1.16 -17.00
C GLN A 371 9.57 0.45 -18.35
N LEU A 372 9.67 1.17 -19.47
CA LEU A 372 9.55 0.58 -20.81
C LEU A 372 10.65 -0.47 -21.07
N ARG A 373 11.89 -0.19 -20.69
CA ARG A 373 13.01 -1.14 -20.80
C ARG A 373 12.79 -2.38 -19.95
N ALA A 374 12.33 -2.22 -18.71
CA ALA A 374 11.97 -3.33 -17.84
C ALA A 374 10.85 -4.21 -18.43
N LEU A 375 9.83 -3.59 -19.04
CA LEU A 375 8.73 -4.30 -19.71
C LEU A 375 9.21 -5.08 -20.95
N LEU A 376 10.08 -4.48 -21.77
CA LEU A 376 10.71 -5.15 -22.93
C LEU A 376 11.56 -6.35 -22.51
N ARG A 377 12.30 -6.23 -21.40
CA ARG A 377 13.08 -7.32 -20.82
C ARG A 377 12.20 -8.45 -20.30
N ALA A 378 11.09 -8.13 -19.63
CA ALA A 378 10.14 -9.13 -19.13
C ALA A 378 9.33 -9.79 -20.26
N ALA A 379 9.11 -9.10 -21.38
CA ALA A 379 8.35 -9.60 -22.52
C ALA A 379 8.95 -10.84 -23.19
N VAL A 380 10.20 -11.22 -22.90
CA VAL A 380 10.81 -12.48 -23.37
C VAL A 380 10.03 -13.74 -22.94
N HIS A 381 9.17 -13.62 -21.92
CA HIS A 381 8.26 -14.69 -21.49
C HIS A 381 7.03 -14.87 -22.40
N GLY A 382 6.77 -13.92 -23.31
CA GLY A 382 5.79 -14.06 -24.39
C GLY A 382 4.32 -13.78 -24.04
N ASN A 383 4.00 -13.49 -22.77
CA ASN A 383 2.63 -13.25 -22.30
C ASN A 383 2.42 -11.85 -21.67
N ILE A 384 3.42 -10.96 -21.72
CA ILE A 384 3.29 -9.57 -21.26
C ILE A 384 2.51 -8.74 -22.29
N LYS A 385 1.54 -7.98 -21.81
CA LYS A 385 0.87 -6.89 -22.53
C LYS A 385 1.04 -5.60 -21.73
N VAL A 386 1.10 -4.46 -22.40
CA VAL A 386 1.31 -3.15 -21.77
C VAL A 386 0.13 -2.25 -22.06
N MET A 387 -0.32 -1.51 -21.05
CA MET A 387 -1.47 -0.62 -21.16
C MET A 387 -1.15 0.78 -20.65
N LEU A 388 -1.53 1.79 -21.43
CA LEU A 388 -1.32 3.20 -21.06
C LEU A 388 -2.55 3.76 -20.32
N PRO A 389 -2.37 4.37 -19.13
CA PRO A 389 -3.44 5.06 -18.40
C PRO A 389 -3.67 6.47 -18.96
N MET A 390 -4.83 7.05 -18.68
CA MET A 390 -5.14 8.48 -18.85
C MET A 390 -5.00 9.02 -20.28
N VAL A 391 -5.01 8.14 -21.29
CA VAL A 391 -4.93 8.53 -22.71
C VAL A 391 -6.12 9.41 -23.06
N SER A 392 -5.85 10.49 -23.78
CA SER A 392 -6.85 11.46 -24.25
C SER A 392 -6.66 11.82 -25.72
N GLU A 393 -5.49 11.53 -26.31
CA GLU A 393 -5.19 11.81 -27.72
C GLU A 393 -4.32 10.73 -28.38
N ILE A 394 -4.36 10.67 -29.71
CA ILE A 394 -3.60 9.68 -30.50
C ILE A 394 -2.09 9.96 -30.45
N ALA A 395 -1.69 11.23 -30.28
CA ALA A 395 -0.30 11.63 -30.23
C ALA A 395 0.44 11.00 -29.04
N GLU A 396 -0.23 10.78 -27.90
CA GLU A 396 0.33 10.11 -26.72
C GLU A 396 0.78 8.67 -27.04
N ILE A 397 -0.03 7.92 -27.82
CA ILE A 397 0.32 6.56 -28.26
C ILE A 397 1.55 6.61 -29.20
N THR A 398 1.56 7.54 -30.14
CA THR A 398 2.64 7.67 -31.13
C THR A 398 3.97 8.01 -30.45
N ARG A 399 3.96 8.96 -29.51
CA ARG A 399 5.13 9.32 -28.69
C ARG A 399 5.61 8.13 -27.87
N THR A 400 4.69 7.38 -27.27
CA THR A 400 5.04 6.18 -26.48
C THR A 400 5.70 5.11 -27.33
N ARG A 401 5.17 4.82 -28.53
CA ARG A 401 5.80 3.86 -29.45
C ARG A 401 7.22 4.27 -29.83
N THR A 402 7.43 5.56 -30.07
CA THR A 402 8.77 6.11 -30.35
C THR A 402 9.73 5.82 -29.19
N LEU A 403 9.31 6.06 -27.94
CA LEU A 403 10.12 5.74 -26.76
C LEU A 403 10.37 4.23 -26.60
N VAL A 404 9.39 3.38 -26.91
CA VAL A 404 9.56 1.92 -26.90
C VAL A 404 10.62 1.49 -27.92
N ASP A 405 10.59 2.04 -29.14
CA ASP A 405 11.57 1.73 -30.20
C ASP A 405 12.98 2.19 -29.81
N GLU A 406 13.11 3.37 -29.19
CA GLU A 406 14.38 3.84 -28.63
C GLU A 406 14.91 2.88 -27.55
N CYS A 407 14.07 2.50 -26.59
CA CYS A 407 14.43 1.58 -25.51
C CYS A 407 14.87 0.22 -26.06
N ALA A 408 14.18 -0.30 -27.08
CA ALA A 408 14.55 -1.54 -27.75
C ALA A 408 15.91 -1.43 -28.46
N ALA A 409 16.20 -0.29 -29.11
CA ALA A 409 17.48 -0.05 -29.76
C ALA A 409 18.64 0.03 -28.74
N GLU A 410 18.42 0.69 -27.60
CA GLU A 410 19.40 0.76 -26.50
C GLU A 410 19.68 -0.62 -25.90
N LEU A 411 18.64 -1.39 -25.54
CA LEU A 411 18.78 -2.76 -25.02
C LEU A 411 19.54 -3.67 -26.01
N LYS A 412 19.26 -3.52 -27.30
CA LYS A 412 19.98 -4.23 -28.36
C LYS A 412 21.47 -3.86 -28.40
N ALA A 413 21.80 -2.58 -28.26
CA ALA A 413 23.18 -2.10 -28.25
C ALA A 413 23.95 -2.59 -27.01
N GLU A 414 23.26 -2.72 -25.87
CA GLU A 414 23.79 -3.26 -24.61
C GLU A 414 23.89 -4.79 -24.59
N GLY A 415 23.28 -5.49 -25.57
CA GLY A 415 23.25 -6.95 -25.62
C GLY A 415 22.32 -7.59 -24.59
N VAL A 416 21.37 -6.83 -24.04
CA VAL A 416 20.39 -7.30 -23.07
C VAL A 416 19.24 -8.00 -23.82
N PRO A 417 18.85 -9.24 -23.45
CA PRO A 417 17.71 -9.91 -24.05
C PRO A 417 16.40 -9.15 -23.84
N TYR A 418 15.61 -9.00 -24.90
CA TYR A 418 14.31 -8.35 -24.86
C TYR A 418 13.37 -8.92 -25.94
N ALA A 419 12.07 -8.67 -25.80
CA ALA A 419 11.07 -8.94 -26.82
C ALA A 419 10.03 -7.82 -26.89
N GLY A 420 9.23 -7.80 -27.96
CA GLY A 420 8.10 -6.88 -28.09
C GLY A 420 6.88 -7.33 -27.28
N PHE A 421 5.99 -6.39 -26.95
CA PHE A 421 4.71 -6.64 -26.29
C PHE A 421 3.56 -6.00 -27.06
N GLU A 422 2.34 -6.47 -26.81
CA GLU A 422 1.13 -5.80 -27.29
C GLU A 422 0.87 -4.53 -26.47
N LEU A 423 0.68 -3.39 -27.14
CA LEU A 423 0.35 -2.12 -26.51
C LEU A 423 -1.16 -1.86 -26.62
N GLY A 424 -1.81 -1.61 -25.49
CA GLY A 424 -3.20 -1.22 -25.34
C GLY A 424 -3.35 0.11 -24.62
N VAL A 425 -4.59 0.58 -24.47
CA VAL A 425 -4.91 1.76 -23.66
C VAL A 425 -6.05 1.48 -22.70
N MET A 426 -6.00 2.17 -21.56
CA MET A 426 -7.12 2.25 -20.65
C MET A 426 -8.10 3.32 -21.15
N ILE A 427 -9.33 2.92 -21.44
CA ILE A 427 -10.43 3.82 -21.80
C ILE A 427 -11.06 4.32 -20.51
N GLU A 428 -10.51 5.40 -20.00
CA GLU A 428 -10.90 5.99 -18.71
C GLU A 428 -11.10 7.51 -18.75
N THR A 429 -10.81 8.15 -19.87
CA THR A 429 -11.15 9.56 -20.11
C THR A 429 -12.35 9.68 -21.05
N PRO A 430 -13.23 10.69 -20.89
CA PRO A 430 -14.30 10.94 -21.84
C PRO A 430 -13.77 11.16 -23.26
N ALA A 431 -12.60 11.80 -23.38
CA ALA A 431 -11.91 11.99 -24.66
C ALA A 431 -11.62 10.65 -25.34
N ALA A 432 -11.01 9.69 -24.63
CA ALA A 432 -10.71 8.36 -25.17
C ALA A 432 -11.97 7.62 -25.65
N VAL A 433 -13.11 7.78 -24.96
CA VAL A 433 -14.39 7.22 -25.42
C VAL A 433 -14.81 7.82 -26.77
N LEU A 434 -14.72 9.16 -26.91
CA LEU A 434 -15.10 9.86 -28.13
C LEU A 434 -14.20 9.52 -29.33
N ILE A 435 -12.92 9.25 -29.09
CA ILE A 435 -11.95 8.89 -30.14
C ILE A 435 -11.66 7.38 -30.24
N ALA A 436 -12.42 6.52 -29.56
CA ALA A 436 -12.18 5.08 -29.51
C ALA A 436 -12.04 4.40 -30.89
N PRO A 437 -12.85 4.73 -31.92
CA PRO A 437 -12.66 4.15 -33.26
C PRO A 437 -11.32 4.50 -33.91
N ALA A 438 -10.73 5.64 -33.56
CA ALA A 438 -9.41 6.03 -34.03
C ALA A 438 -8.31 5.33 -33.20
N LEU A 439 -8.45 5.31 -31.86
CA LEU A 439 -7.54 4.59 -30.98
C LEU A 439 -7.43 3.10 -31.34
N ALA A 440 -8.53 2.45 -31.72
CA ALA A 440 -8.56 1.03 -32.05
C ALA A 440 -7.74 0.65 -33.30
N LYS A 441 -7.35 1.64 -34.12
CA LYS A 441 -6.44 1.43 -35.26
C LYS A 441 -4.97 1.46 -34.83
N GLU A 442 -4.69 2.04 -33.67
CA GLU A 442 -3.33 2.32 -33.19
C GLU A 442 -2.88 1.36 -32.09
N VAL A 443 -3.81 0.66 -31.42
CA VAL A 443 -3.51 -0.24 -30.30
C VAL A 443 -4.17 -1.61 -30.42
N ALA A 444 -3.62 -2.59 -29.72
CA ALA A 444 -4.03 -3.99 -29.80
C ALA A 444 -5.29 -4.31 -28.98
N PHE A 445 -5.55 -3.56 -27.89
CA PHE A 445 -6.69 -3.81 -27.00
C PHE A 445 -7.09 -2.56 -26.21
N PHE A 446 -8.28 -2.63 -25.61
CA PHE A 446 -8.79 -1.67 -24.64
C PHE A 446 -9.07 -2.35 -23.31
N SER A 447 -8.91 -1.60 -22.21
CA SER A 447 -9.48 -1.92 -20.91
C SER A 447 -10.25 -0.71 -20.39
N ILE A 448 -11.49 -0.88 -19.95
CA ILE A 448 -12.32 0.27 -19.54
C ILE A 448 -12.09 0.53 -18.05
N GLY A 449 -11.48 1.67 -17.72
CA GLY A 449 -11.29 2.12 -16.34
C GLY A 449 -12.52 2.86 -15.84
N THR A 450 -13.53 2.14 -15.34
CA THR A 450 -14.82 2.74 -14.97
C THR A 450 -14.76 3.71 -13.80
N ASN A 451 -13.75 3.60 -12.93
CA ASN A 451 -13.62 4.48 -11.76
C ASN A 451 -13.36 5.92 -12.20
N ASP A 452 -12.23 6.15 -12.88
CA ASP A 452 -11.88 7.46 -13.43
C ASP A 452 -12.88 7.90 -14.52
N LEU A 453 -13.40 6.97 -15.34
CA LEU A 453 -14.40 7.33 -16.35
C LEU A 453 -15.70 7.86 -15.74
N THR A 454 -16.18 7.24 -14.67
CA THR A 454 -17.39 7.70 -13.97
C THR A 454 -17.13 9.06 -13.34
N GLN A 455 -15.98 9.23 -12.68
CA GLN A 455 -15.57 10.51 -12.11
C GLN A 455 -15.58 11.62 -13.17
N TYR A 456 -14.86 11.48 -14.28
CA TYR A 456 -14.79 12.55 -15.29
C TYR A 456 -16.11 12.79 -16.05
N ILE A 457 -16.98 11.78 -16.17
CA ILE A 457 -18.31 11.97 -16.79
C ILE A 457 -19.26 12.68 -15.82
N MET A 458 -19.19 12.38 -14.53
CA MET A 458 -20.13 12.86 -13.51
C MET A 458 -19.68 14.16 -12.82
N ALA A 459 -18.45 14.62 -13.09
CA ALA A 459 -17.74 15.71 -12.41
C ALA A 459 -17.44 15.38 -10.94
#